data_AF-A0AAU9LMY4-F1
#
_entry.id   AF-A0AAU9LMY4-F1
#
_cell.length_a   1.000
_cell.length_b   1.000
_cell.length_c   1.000
_cell.angle_alpha   90.00
_cell.angle_beta   90.00
_cell.angle_gamma   90.00
#
_symmetry.space_group_name_H-M   'P 1'
#
loop_
_entity.id
_entity.type
_entity.pdbx_description
1 polymer ?
#
loop_
_entity_poly.entity_id
_entity_poly.type
_entity_poly.pdbx_seq_one_letter_code
_entity_poly.pdbx_strand_id
1 'polypeptide(L)'
;MVVITSITTTTNTSLTHIYTLTCNPSTTSLRYFRHLPKTTNSTISRSSNGVVVIKSYMEDSNTISGFANKVIGALPVIGLVARILTDTGGVGGDFIDFAEFRRRVGRNASVNDSRAFIDFQDRRGKAGDPLYVLMCCWLAALGAGLLKSEEILEGVTRLRISNDIEFEEETFIAMMNEARERRLKSKVPAPTIPMEARAEKALDAIYVCCFGRDVIDEEDERQLRIMLKVVFPSVGQKEIDRIVKAKAKKVAEGGEEDRFPEPKPLSKEAVQLQMKDLQFLQQNNDS
;
A
#
# COMPACT_ATOMS: atom_id res chain seq x y z
N MET A 1 -40.19 12.31 49.25
CA MET A 1 -40.73 11.01 48.79
C MET A 1 -40.55 10.93 47.28
N VAL A 2 -39.42 10.37 46.82
CA VAL A 2 -39.20 9.92 45.44
C VAL A 2 -38.29 8.70 45.54
N VAL A 3 -38.67 7.64 44.83
CA VAL A 3 -38.15 6.28 44.90
C VAL A 3 -36.78 6.19 44.25
N ILE A 4 -35.85 5.52 44.95
CA ILE A 4 -34.55 5.09 44.44
C ILE A 4 -34.76 3.79 43.66
N THR A 5 -34.25 3.72 42.44
CA THR A 5 -34.02 2.43 41.76
C THR A 5 -32.59 2.40 41.25
N SER A 6 -31.77 1.57 41.91
CA SER A 6 -30.46 1.16 41.44
C SER A 6 -30.61 -0.18 40.72
N ILE A 7 -29.97 -0.34 39.55
CA ILE A 7 -29.68 -1.67 39.01
C ILE A 7 -28.18 -1.71 38.67
N THR A 8 -27.51 -2.58 39.41
CA THR A 8 -26.14 -3.06 39.25
C THR A 8 -26.03 -3.99 38.04
N THR A 9 -24.95 -3.87 37.26
CA THR A 9 -24.58 -4.86 36.23
C THR A 9 -23.19 -5.40 36.53
N THR A 10 -23.10 -6.72 36.72
CA THR A 10 -21.85 -7.46 36.98
C THR A 10 -21.51 -8.36 35.79
N THR A 11 -20.27 -8.19 35.30
CA THR A 11 -19.30 -9.20 34.81
C THR A 11 -19.55 -10.09 33.57
N ASN A 12 -18.61 -9.92 32.63
CA ASN A 12 -17.80 -10.92 31.89
C ASN A 12 -18.45 -12.08 31.12
N THR A 13 -18.15 -12.11 29.81
CA THR A 13 -17.59 -13.31 29.17
C THR A 13 -16.75 -12.92 27.95
N SER A 14 -15.46 -13.28 27.97
CA SER A 14 -14.55 -13.28 26.83
C SER A 14 -14.96 -14.35 25.82
N LEU A 15 -14.96 -14.01 24.53
CA LEU A 15 -14.97 -14.97 23.42
C LEU A 15 -13.87 -14.55 22.45
N THR A 16 -12.75 -15.28 22.52
CA THR A 16 -11.66 -15.30 21.56
C THR A 16 -12.15 -15.85 20.23
N HIS A 17 -12.27 -15.00 19.21
CA HIS A 17 -12.49 -15.44 17.83
C HIS A 17 -11.14 -15.66 17.14
N ILE A 18 -10.77 -16.93 17.03
CA ILE A 18 -9.65 -17.40 16.20
C ILE A 18 -10.15 -17.42 14.75
N TYR A 19 -9.64 -16.52 13.90
CA TYR A 19 -9.84 -16.64 12.45
C TYR A 19 -8.76 -17.56 11.87
N THR A 20 -9.20 -18.77 11.52
CA THR A 20 -8.40 -19.74 10.76
C THR A 20 -8.59 -19.43 9.27
N LEU A 21 -7.52 -19.04 8.58
CA LEU A 21 -7.52 -18.88 7.12
C LEU A 21 -7.52 -20.27 6.46
N THR A 22 -8.71 -20.84 6.24
CA THR A 22 -8.89 -22.03 5.40
C THR A 22 -9.07 -21.59 3.94
N CYS A 23 -8.03 -21.78 3.14
CA CYS A 23 -8.08 -21.69 1.69
C CYS A 23 -8.75 -22.95 1.10
N ASN A 24 -9.94 -22.79 0.52
CA ASN A 24 -10.58 -23.81 -0.30
C ASN A 24 -9.99 -23.81 -1.72
N PRO A 25 -9.55 -24.96 -2.27
CA PRO A 25 -9.12 -25.06 -3.66
C PRO A 25 -10.32 -25.35 -4.57
N SER A 26 -10.62 -24.41 -5.47
CA SER A 26 -11.56 -24.64 -6.58
C SER A 26 -10.91 -25.53 -7.64
N THR A 27 -11.50 -26.69 -7.92
CA THR A 27 -11.09 -27.61 -9.00
C THR A 27 -11.81 -27.34 -10.31
N THR A 28 -11.18 -27.82 -11.40
CA THR A 28 -11.55 -27.86 -12.83
C THR A 28 -11.31 -26.55 -13.60
N SER A 29 -10.58 -26.51 -14.72
CA SER A 29 -10.22 -27.53 -15.71
C SER A 29 -8.97 -27.08 -16.49
N LEU A 30 -8.15 -28.01 -16.98
CA LEU A 30 -7.60 -28.00 -18.35
C LEU A 30 -6.86 -29.33 -18.58
N ARG A 31 -7.45 -30.15 -19.46
CA ARG A 31 -6.83 -31.32 -20.08
C ARG A 31 -5.87 -30.83 -21.18
N TYR A 32 -4.94 -31.73 -21.54
CA TYR A 32 -3.91 -31.66 -22.58
C TYR A 32 -2.52 -31.20 -22.11
N PHE A 33 -1.62 -32.14 -21.84
CA PHE A 33 -0.60 -32.59 -22.81
C PHE A 33 -0.01 -33.96 -22.46
N ARG A 34 0.45 -34.65 -23.51
CA ARG A 34 0.81 -36.07 -23.63
C ARG A 34 2.16 -36.47 -23.01
N HIS A 35 2.19 -37.70 -22.49
CA HIS A 35 3.21 -38.77 -22.55
C HIS A 35 4.73 -38.48 -22.71
N LEU A 36 5.48 -38.82 -21.64
CA LEU A 36 6.72 -39.66 -21.50
C LEU A 36 8.03 -39.28 -22.26
N PRO A 37 9.26 -39.71 -21.81
CA PRO A 37 9.57 -40.90 -20.99
C PRO A 37 10.63 -40.78 -19.85
N LYS A 38 10.73 -41.91 -19.12
CA LYS A 38 11.73 -42.31 -18.09
C LYS A 38 13.19 -42.26 -18.56
N THR A 39 14.10 -42.17 -17.55
CA THR A 39 15.46 -42.76 -17.34
C THR A 39 16.38 -41.67 -16.75
N THR A 40 17.28 -41.85 -15.78
CA THR A 40 17.81 -42.97 -14.97
C THR A 40 18.67 -42.35 -13.83
N ASN A 41 18.73 -43.05 -12.69
CA ASN A 41 19.86 -43.15 -11.74
C ASN A 41 20.48 -41.87 -11.12
N SER A 42 20.42 -41.73 -9.79
CA SER A 42 21.57 -42.12 -8.95
C SER A 42 21.33 -41.86 -7.44
N THR A 43 21.72 -42.89 -6.68
CA THR A 43 22.28 -42.89 -5.31
C THR A 43 21.41 -42.43 -4.13
N ILE A 44 20.64 -43.39 -3.61
CA ILE A 44 20.25 -43.45 -2.20
C ILE A 44 21.51 -43.77 -1.38
N SER A 45 21.94 -42.82 -0.54
CA SER A 45 22.81 -43.09 0.61
C SER A 45 21.92 -43.09 1.86
N ARG A 46 21.79 -44.27 2.50
CA ARG A 46 21.20 -44.42 3.83
C ARG A 46 22.30 -44.21 4.87
N SER A 47 22.14 -43.17 5.68
CA SER A 47 22.85 -43.00 6.96
C SER A 47 21.82 -42.96 8.09
N SER A 48 22.09 -43.73 9.13
CA SER A 48 21.27 -43.95 10.31
C SER A 48 21.25 -42.72 11.23
N ASN A 49 20.10 -42.05 11.31
CA ASN A 49 19.44 -41.59 12.54
C ASN A 49 18.24 -40.72 12.14
N GLY A 50 17.05 -41.12 12.58
CA GLY A 50 15.78 -40.54 12.14
C GLY A 50 15.57 -39.12 12.65
N VAL A 51 15.64 -38.14 11.74
CA VAL A 51 14.86 -36.90 11.76
C VAL A 51 14.57 -36.54 10.30
N VAL A 52 13.29 -36.46 9.92
CA VAL A 52 12.88 -35.93 8.61
C VAL A 52 12.95 -34.41 8.70
N VAL A 53 14.01 -33.82 8.16
CA VAL A 53 14.11 -32.38 7.96
C VAL A 53 13.87 -32.09 6.49
N ILE A 54 12.73 -31.45 6.19
CA ILE A 54 12.42 -30.91 4.87
C ILE A 54 13.36 -29.71 4.65
N LYS A 55 14.38 -29.92 3.82
CA LYS A 55 15.36 -28.90 3.42
C LYS A 55 14.76 -28.04 2.29
N SER A 56 14.26 -26.85 2.61
CA SER A 56 13.96 -25.84 1.59
C SER A 56 15.26 -25.31 0.98
N TYR A 57 15.30 -25.24 -0.34
CA TYR A 57 16.40 -24.66 -1.10
C TYR A 57 16.66 -23.22 -0.63
N MET A 58 17.94 -22.87 -0.53
CA MET A 58 18.53 -21.57 -0.17
C MET A 58 18.83 -21.34 1.33
N GLU A 59 19.96 -21.89 1.77
CA GLU A 59 20.84 -21.25 2.76
C GLU A 59 22.23 -21.88 2.64
N ASP A 60 23.18 -21.14 2.06
CA ASP A 60 24.61 -21.35 2.30
C ASP A 60 25.09 -20.13 3.10
N SER A 61 25.51 -20.37 4.34
CA SER A 61 26.26 -19.39 5.13
C SER A 61 27.58 -19.97 5.61
N ASN A 62 28.62 -19.16 5.36
CA ASN A 62 29.95 -19.11 5.96
C ASN A 62 31.09 -19.85 5.24
N THR A 63 31.91 -19.06 4.53
CA THR A 63 33.37 -19.16 4.58
C THR A 63 33.99 -17.77 4.48
N ILE A 64 34.49 -17.26 5.62
CA ILE A 64 35.40 -16.11 5.70
C ILE A 64 36.80 -16.60 5.35
N SER A 65 37.34 -16.19 4.20
CA SER A 65 38.78 -16.06 3.97
C SER A 65 39.05 -15.39 2.62
N GLY A 66 39.77 -14.26 2.62
CA GLY A 66 40.43 -13.74 1.43
C GLY A 66 40.05 -12.30 1.06
N PHE A 67 40.63 -11.33 1.77
CA PHE A 67 40.76 -9.96 1.28
C PHE A 67 41.53 -9.95 -0.05
N ALA A 68 40.90 -9.52 -1.15
CA ALA A 68 41.56 -8.89 -2.29
C ALA A 68 40.55 -8.20 -3.24
N ASN A 69 40.66 -6.87 -3.33
CA ASN A 69 40.24 -5.98 -4.41
C ASN A 69 39.12 -6.42 -5.37
N LYS A 70 37.89 -6.00 -5.07
CA LYS A 70 36.87 -5.67 -6.08
C LYS A 70 35.94 -4.57 -5.56
N VAL A 71 36.45 -3.34 -5.54
CA VAL A 71 35.63 -2.13 -5.37
C VAL A 71 34.99 -1.76 -6.71
N ILE A 72 34.20 -2.67 -7.28
CA ILE A 72 33.20 -2.42 -8.33
C ILE A 72 32.18 -3.55 -8.18
N GLY A 73 31.14 -3.35 -7.36
CA GLY A 73 30.10 -4.38 -7.18
C GLY A 73 29.24 -4.25 -5.93
N ALA A 74 29.61 -3.40 -4.98
CA ALA A 74 28.74 -3.06 -3.85
C ALA A 74 28.02 -1.76 -4.17
N LEU A 75 26.80 -1.85 -4.73
CA LEU A 75 25.71 -0.90 -4.47
C LEU A 75 24.37 -1.50 -4.97
N PRO A 76 23.76 -2.45 -4.23
CA PRO A 76 22.37 -2.84 -4.48
C PRO A 76 21.36 -1.91 -3.79
N VAL A 77 21.76 -0.71 -3.35
CA VAL A 77 20.82 0.27 -2.79
C VAL A 77 20.17 1.11 -3.91
N ILE A 78 20.94 1.48 -4.93
CA ILE A 78 20.41 2.15 -6.14
C ILE A 78 19.54 1.19 -6.96
N GLY A 79 19.87 -0.11 -6.94
CA GLY A 79 19.10 -1.16 -7.62
C GLY A 79 17.75 -1.49 -7.00
N LEU A 80 17.56 -1.27 -5.68
CA LEU A 80 16.28 -1.53 -5.01
C LEU A 80 15.26 -0.42 -5.32
N VAL A 81 15.70 0.84 -5.36
CA VAL A 81 14.90 2.00 -5.78
C VAL A 81 14.54 1.90 -7.25
N ALA A 82 15.52 1.54 -8.10
CA ALA A 82 15.25 1.24 -9.50
C ALA A 82 14.23 0.10 -9.65
N ARG A 83 14.32 -0.99 -8.86
CA ARG A 83 13.33 -2.08 -8.92
C ARG A 83 11.95 -1.70 -8.39
N ILE A 84 11.83 -0.77 -7.44
CA ILE A 84 10.52 -0.35 -6.92
C ILE A 84 9.93 0.80 -7.77
N LEU A 85 10.77 1.61 -8.44
CA LEU A 85 10.36 2.91 -9.01
C LEU A 85 11.02 3.27 -10.35
N THR A 86 11.63 2.34 -11.09
CA THR A 86 11.95 2.65 -12.49
C THR A 86 10.66 3.02 -13.21
N ASP A 87 10.68 4.18 -13.88
CA ASP A 87 9.63 4.63 -14.80
C ASP A 87 9.29 3.61 -15.90
N THR A 88 10.14 2.58 -16.04
CA THR A 88 9.93 1.30 -16.72
C THR A 88 9.78 0.19 -15.68
N GLY A 89 8.56 -0.03 -15.22
CA GLY A 89 8.29 -0.90 -14.07
C GLY A 89 7.18 -1.93 -14.32
N GLY A 90 6.90 -2.28 -15.57
CA GLY A 90 5.92 -3.30 -15.94
C GLY A 90 6.39 -4.08 -17.16
N VAL A 91 5.79 -5.24 -17.42
CA VAL A 91 5.97 -5.94 -18.70
C VAL A 91 5.46 -4.99 -19.80
N GLY A 92 6.34 -4.52 -20.68
CA GLY A 92 5.96 -3.64 -21.80
C GLY A 92 6.13 -2.13 -21.58
N GLY A 93 6.72 -1.68 -20.46
CA GLY A 93 6.97 -0.25 -20.22
C GLY A 93 5.84 0.50 -19.49
N ASP A 94 4.85 -0.24 -19.00
CA ASP A 94 3.77 0.30 -18.16
C ASP A 94 4.24 0.60 -16.72
N PHE A 95 3.41 1.36 -16.00
CA PHE A 95 3.60 1.59 -14.57
C PHE A 95 3.55 0.27 -13.79
N ILE A 96 4.19 0.24 -12.62
CA ILE A 96 4.00 -0.87 -11.68
C ILE A 96 2.55 -0.80 -11.20
N ASP A 97 1.78 -1.85 -11.45
CA ASP A 97 0.42 -1.96 -10.91
C ASP A 97 0.44 -1.99 -9.37
N PHE A 98 -0.70 -1.66 -8.75
CA PHE A 98 -0.74 -1.56 -7.29
C PHE A 98 -0.51 -2.93 -6.63
N ALA A 99 -0.98 -4.01 -7.24
CA ALA A 99 -0.78 -5.36 -6.73
C ALA A 99 0.71 -5.74 -6.64
N GLU A 100 1.48 -5.45 -7.67
CA GLU A 100 2.91 -5.71 -7.74
C GLU A 100 3.69 -4.76 -6.83
N PHE A 101 3.28 -3.50 -6.71
CA PHE A 101 3.83 -2.58 -5.71
C PHE A 101 3.68 -3.16 -4.29
N ARG A 102 2.47 -3.59 -3.92
CA ARG A 102 2.21 -4.23 -2.61
C ARG A 102 3.05 -5.49 -2.41
N ARG A 103 3.16 -6.35 -3.43
CA ARG A 103 4.03 -7.55 -3.36
C ARG A 103 5.50 -7.18 -3.16
N ARG A 104 6.00 -6.10 -3.79
CA ARG A 104 7.38 -5.64 -3.62
C ARG A 104 7.62 -5.08 -2.23
N VAL A 105 6.71 -4.27 -1.70
CA VAL A 105 6.78 -3.76 -0.33
C VAL A 105 6.74 -4.91 0.68
N GLY A 106 5.79 -5.83 0.54
CA GLY A 106 5.64 -6.98 1.44
C GLY A 106 6.86 -7.92 1.45
N ARG A 107 7.51 -8.15 0.29
CA ARG A 107 8.74 -8.95 0.23
C ARG A 107 9.93 -8.32 0.95
N ASN A 108 9.96 -6.99 1.07
CA ASN A 108 11.06 -6.25 1.66
C ASN A 108 10.81 -5.86 3.12
N ALA A 109 9.58 -6.05 3.62
CA ALA A 109 9.21 -5.75 4.99
C ALA A 109 9.64 -6.89 5.94
N SER A 110 10.21 -6.54 7.09
CA SER A 110 10.36 -7.48 8.20
C SER A 110 9.04 -7.69 8.94
N VAL A 111 8.97 -8.69 9.82
CA VAL A 111 7.79 -8.94 10.67
C VAL A 111 7.44 -7.72 11.52
N ASN A 112 8.44 -7.01 12.04
CA ASN A 112 8.23 -5.79 12.83
C ASN A 112 7.72 -4.64 11.96
N ASP A 113 8.18 -4.56 10.70
CA ASP A 113 7.69 -3.57 9.75
C ASP A 113 6.23 -3.81 9.39
N SER A 114 5.85 -5.07 9.12
CA SER A 114 4.46 -5.44 8.86
C SER A 114 3.55 -5.17 10.06
N ARG A 115 4.05 -5.40 11.28
CA ARG A 115 3.30 -5.09 12.50
C ARG A 115 2.94 -3.61 12.60
N ALA A 116 3.81 -2.69 12.17
CA ALA A 116 3.51 -1.25 12.22
C ALA A 116 2.27 -0.87 11.40
N PHE A 117 1.98 -1.56 10.29
CA PHE A 117 0.76 -1.33 9.52
C PHE A 117 -0.50 -1.84 10.26
N ILE A 118 -0.40 -2.97 10.95
CA ILE A 118 -1.50 -3.52 11.75
C ILE A 118 -1.75 -2.65 12.98
N ASP A 119 -0.71 -2.28 13.71
CA ASP A 119 -0.83 -1.41 14.89
C ASP A 119 -1.39 -0.02 14.51
N PHE A 120 -1.10 0.46 13.29
CA PHE A 120 -1.69 1.70 12.76
C PHE A 120 -3.18 1.54 12.46
N GLN A 121 -3.57 0.41 11.86
CA GLN A 121 -4.98 0.07 11.62
C GLN A 121 -5.76 -0.07 12.93
N ASP A 122 -5.20 -0.71 13.96
CA ASP A 122 -5.86 -0.87 15.26
C ASP A 122 -6.19 0.48 15.90
N ARG A 123 -5.35 1.50 15.67
CA ARG A 123 -5.53 2.85 16.19
C ARG A 123 -6.50 3.68 15.36
N ARG A 124 -6.38 3.62 14.03
CA ARG A 124 -7.12 4.48 13.09
C ARG A 124 -8.37 3.81 12.52
N GLY A 125 -8.62 2.57 12.91
CA GLY A 125 -9.73 1.76 12.43
C GLY A 125 -9.64 1.53 10.93
N LYS A 126 -10.80 1.53 10.27
CA LYS A 126 -10.92 1.28 8.82
C LYS A 126 -10.11 2.27 7.97
N ALA A 127 -10.00 3.53 8.39
CA ALA A 127 -9.22 4.53 7.66
C ALA A 127 -7.71 4.26 7.71
N GLY A 128 -7.24 3.51 8.71
CA GLY A 128 -5.86 3.05 8.84
C GLY A 128 -5.56 1.73 8.14
N ASP A 129 -6.44 1.24 7.26
CA ASP A 129 -6.20 -0.01 6.54
C ASP A 129 -4.85 0.02 5.79
N PRO A 130 -4.01 -1.02 5.93
CA PRO A 130 -2.71 -1.08 5.25
C PRO A 130 -2.81 -0.83 3.74
N LEU A 131 -3.90 -1.25 3.09
CA LEU A 131 -4.11 -1.02 1.67
C LEU A 131 -4.26 0.46 1.32
N TYR A 132 -4.90 1.27 2.18
CA TYR A 132 -5.03 2.70 1.96
C TYR A 132 -3.69 3.40 2.09
N VAL A 133 -2.90 3.03 3.11
CA VAL A 133 -1.56 3.54 3.33
C VAL A 133 -0.66 3.22 2.14
N LEU A 134 -0.72 1.97 1.65
CA LEU A 134 0.05 1.53 0.50
C LEU A 134 -0.42 2.21 -0.80
N MET A 135 -1.72 2.45 -0.98
CA MET A 135 -2.25 3.19 -2.12
C MET A 135 -1.73 4.63 -2.14
N CYS A 136 -1.80 5.34 -1.01
CA CYS A 136 -1.24 6.70 -0.87
C CYS A 136 0.26 6.73 -1.21
N CYS A 137 1.00 5.73 -0.72
CA CYS A 137 2.40 5.54 -1.02
C CYS A 137 2.67 5.28 -2.51
N TRP A 138 1.93 4.39 -3.14
CA TRP A 138 2.06 4.04 -4.56
C TRP A 138 1.80 5.25 -5.47
N LEU A 139 0.73 6.00 -5.19
CA LEU A 139 0.38 7.22 -5.92
C LEU A 139 1.45 8.30 -5.80
N ALA A 140 1.99 8.52 -4.62
CA ALA A 140 3.07 9.47 -4.44
C ALA A 140 4.39 8.96 -5.06
N ALA A 141 4.63 7.66 -5.04
CA ALA A 141 5.86 7.08 -5.55
C ALA A 141 5.90 7.04 -7.09
N LEU A 142 4.77 6.84 -7.77
CA LEU A 142 4.69 6.77 -9.24
C LEU A 142 3.98 7.97 -9.87
N GLY A 143 2.86 8.39 -9.29
CA GLY A 143 2.04 9.50 -9.77
C GLY A 143 2.68 10.87 -9.54
N ALA A 144 3.60 11.02 -8.58
CA ALA A 144 4.33 12.27 -8.40
C ALA A 144 5.13 12.62 -9.67
N GLY A 145 4.86 13.82 -10.16
CA GLY A 145 5.41 14.30 -11.41
C GLY A 145 4.57 13.95 -12.62
N LEU A 146 3.53 13.11 -12.54
CA LEU A 146 2.52 12.89 -13.61
C LEU A 146 1.20 13.58 -13.29
N LEU A 147 0.71 13.34 -12.08
CA LEU A 147 -0.49 13.94 -11.53
C LEU A 147 -0.13 15.19 -10.75
N LYS A 148 -1.08 16.13 -10.68
CA LYS A 148 -0.96 17.28 -9.79
C LYS A 148 -1.15 16.84 -8.34
N SER A 149 -0.65 17.64 -7.39
CA SER A 149 -0.80 17.32 -5.97
C SER A 149 -2.27 17.31 -5.56
N GLU A 150 -3.07 18.21 -6.13
CA GLU A 150 -4.50 18.35 -5.86
C GLU A 150 -5.27 17.10 -6.32
N GLU A 151 -4.94 16.56 -7.50
CA GLU A 151 -5.57 15.35 -8.05
C GLU A 151 -5.29 14.12 -7.17
N ILE A 152 -4.06 14.00 -6.66
CA ILE A 152 -3.69 12.92 -5.72
C ILE A 152 -4.49 13.07 -4.42
N LEU A 153 -4.51 14.27 -3.82
CA LEU A 153 -5.17 14.51 -2.53
C LEU A 153 -6.70 14.38 -2.62
N GLU A 154 -7.31 14.84 -3.71
CA GLU A 154 -8.74 14.67 -3.96
C GLU A 154 -9.12 13.19 -4.12
N GLY A 155 -8.33 12.43 -4.89
CA GLY A 155 -8.60 11.02 -5.10
C GLY A 155 -8.45 10.18 -3.82
N VAL A 156 -7.43 10.43 -2.98
CA VAL A 156 -7.31 9.71 -1.69
C VAL A 156 -8.36 10.16 -0.65
N THR A 157 -8.87 11.39 -0.77
CA THR A 157 -10.05 11.83 0.00
C THR A 157 -11.28 11.05 -0.41
N ARG A 158 -11.48 10.85 -1.73
CA ARG A 158 -12.59 10.05 -2.25
C ARG A 158 -12.46 8.59 -1.84
N LEU A 159 -11.26 8.00 -1.90
CA LEU A 159 -10.97 6.64 -1.42
C LEU A 159 -11.42 6.45 0.03
N ARG A 160 -11.13 7.41 0.91
CA ARG A 160 -11.55 7.35 2.32
C ARG A 160 -13.08 7.25 2.48
N ILE A 161 -13.83 7.93 1.60
CA ILE A 161 -15.29 8.00 1.65
C ILE A 161 -15.92 6.79 0.97
N SER A 162 -15.46 6.44 -0.23
CA SER A 162 -16.02 5.35 -1.03
C SER A 162 -15.65 3.97 -0.49
N ASN A 163 -14.44 3.84 0.09
CA ASN A 163 -13.84 2.56 0.46
C ASN A 163 -13.78 1.57 -0.74
N ASP A 164 -13.69 2.09 -1.95
CA ASP A 164 -13.58 1.30 -3.18
C ASP A 164 -12.17 1.47 -3.74
N ILE A 165 -11.28 0.55 -3.37
CA ILE A 165 -9.86 0.67 -3.74
C ILE A 165 -9.64 0.29 -5.20
N GLU A 166 -10.42 -0.65 -5.71
CA GLU A 166 -10.37 -1.12 -7.08
C GLU A 166 -10.77 0.01 -8.05
N PHE A 167 -11.88 0.69 -7.77
CA PHE A 167 -12.34 1.82 -8.57
C PHE A 167 -11.31 2.97 -8.59
N GLU A 168 -10.74 3.29 -7.43
CA GLU A 168 -9.73 4.35 -7.35
C GLU A 168 -8.43 3.95 -8.06
N GLU A 169 -7.98 2.70 -7.92
CA GLU A 169 -6.82 2.17 -8.66
C GLU A 169 -7.00 2.38 -10.17
N GLU A 170 -8.12 1.94 -10.73
CA GLU A 170 -8.41 2.09 -12.16
C GLU A 170 -8.44 3.57 -12.58
N THR A 171 -9.06 4.42 -11.76
CA THR A 171 -9.14 5.87 -11.99
C THR A 171 -7.75 6.48 -12.03
N PHE A 172 -6.88 6.15 -11.07
CA PHE A 172 -5.51 6.67 -11.03
C PHE A 172 -4.65 6.16 -12.18
N ILE A 173 -4.77 4.88 -12.56
CA ILE A 173 -4.08 4.32 -13.73
C ILE A 173 -4.49 5.08 -15.00
N ALA A 174 -5.79 5.31 -15.19
CA ALA A 174 -6.30 6.06 -16.34
C ALA A 174 -5.71 7.47 -16.39
N MET A 175 -5.72 8.21 -15.26
CA MET A 175 -5.16 9.56 -15.18
C MET A 175 -3.65 9.58 -15.44
N MET A 176 -2.88 8.64 -14.88
CA MET A 176 -1.44 8.54 -15.10
C MET A 176 -1.10 8.21 -16.56
N ASN A 177 -1.87 7.32 -17.20
CA ASN A 177 -1.73 6.98 -18.61
C ASN A 177 -2.05 8.18 -19.50
N GLU A 178 -3.14 8.91 -19.23
CA GLU A 178 -3.49 10.12 -19.97
C GLU A 178 -2.39 11.19 -19.83
N ALA A 179 -1.87 11.41 -18.62
CA ALA A 179 -0.76 12.34 -18.38
C ALA A 179 0.51 11.93 -19.15
N ARG A 180 0.84 10.63 -19.17
CA ARG A 180 1.95 10.07 -19.94
C ARG A 180 1.75 10.28 -21.44
N GLU A 181 0.59 9.94 -21.98
CA GLU A 181 0.28 10.13 -23.41
C GLU A 181 0.37 11.60 -23.83
N ARG A 182 -0.18 12.51 -23.02
CA ARG A 182 -0.10 13.96 -23.29
C ARG A 182 1.36 14.44 -23.36
N ARG A 183 2.25 13.87 -22.54
CA ARG A 183 3.68 14.17 -22.58
C ARG A 183 4.39 13.58 -23.78
N LEU A 184 4.08 12.34 -24.13
CA LEU A 184 4.60 11.72 -25.36
C LEU A 184 4.23 12.54 -26.60
N LYS A 185 2.97 13.01 -26.67
CA LYS A 185 2.47 13.88 -27.76
C LYS A 185 3.19 15.23 -27.78
N SER A 186 3.43 15.85 -26.63
CA SER A 186 4.10 17.15 -26.52
C SER A 186 5.62 17.09 -26.50
N LYS A 187 6.23 15.88 -26.45
CA LYS A 187 7.67 15.64 -26.29
C LYS A 187 8.28 16.34 -25.07
N VAL A 188 7.47 16.62 -24.05
CA VAL A 188 7.92 17.22 -22.79
C VAL A 188 8.34 16.10 -21.84
N PRO A 189 9.58 16.07 -21.33
CA PRO A 189 10.01 15.06 -20.38
C PRO A 189 9.24 15.22 -19.06
N ALA A 190 9.01 14.10 -18.37
CA ALA A 190 8.42 14.15 -17.03
C ALA A 190 9.39 14.83 -16.06
N PRO A 191 8.90 15.68 -15.14
CA PRO A 191 9.73 16.30 -14.13
C PRO A 191 10.33 15.23 -13.22
N THR A 192 11.65 15.28 -13.03
CA THR A 192 12.35 14.39 -12.10
C THR A 192 12.09 14.85 -10.67
N ILE A 193 11.16 14.18 -9.98
CA ILE A 193 10.84 14.45 -8.57
C ILE A 193 11.76 13.60 -7.67
N PRO A 194 12.51 14.22 -6.74
CA PRO A 194 13.38 13.51 -5.81
C PRO A 194 12.56 12.62 -4.86
N MET A 195 13.17 11.54 -4.37
CA MET A 195 12.44 10.54 -3.58
C MET A 195 11.91 11.09 -2.26
N GLU A 196 12.64 12.03 -1.68
CA GLU A 196 12.29 12.75 -0.47
C GLU A 196 10.97 13.50 -0.64
N ALA A 197 10.79 14.17 -1.79
CA ALA A 197 9.55 14.87 -2.11
C ALA A 197 8.39 13.90 -2.38
N ARG A 198 8.68 12.72 -2.94
CA ARG A 198 7.67 11.64 -3.09
C ARG A 198 7.24 11.10 -1.72
N ALA A 199 8.17 10.88 -0.79
CA ALA A 199 7.86 10.45 0.56
C ALA A 199 7.08 11.51 1.36
N GLU A 200 7.42 12.80 1.22
CA GLU A 200 6.64 13.90 1.80
C GLU A 200 5.21 13.93 1.23
N LYS A 201 5.06 13.74 -0.09
CA LYS A 201 3.73 13.66 -0.72
C LYS A 201 2.93 12.43 -0.27
N ALA A 202 3.60 11.29 -0.07
CA ALA A 202 2.95 10.10 0.48
C ALA A 202 2.41 10.37 1.88
N LEU A 203 3.17 11.06 2.73
CA LEU A 203 2.72 11.44 4.06
C LEU A 203 1.54 12.42 4.03
N ASP A 204 1.55 13.41 3.12
CA ASP A 204 0.38 14.28 2.91
C ASP A 204 -0.87 13.47 2.54
N ALA A 205 -0.73 12.52 1.61
CA ALA A 205 -1.83 11.68 1.17
C ALA A 205 -2.34 10.74 2.29
N ILE A 206 -1.43 10.13 3.07
CA ILE A 206 -1.78 9.32 4.25
C ILE A 206 -2.50 10.18 5.28
N TYR A 207 -2.05 11.41 5.52
CA TYR A 207 -2.72 12.31 6.46
C TYR A 207 -4.18 12.55 6.04
N VAL A 208 -4.42 12.92 4.78
CA VAL A 208 -5.77 13.14 4.26
C VAL A 208 -6.63 11.89 4.30
N CYS A 209 -6.07 10.75 3.88
CA CYS A 209 -6.82 9.49 3.74
C CYS A 209 -7.12 8.84 5.10
N CYS A 210 -6.12 8.79 5.99
CA CYS A 210 -6.18 8.01 7.22
C CYS A 210 -6.54 8.84 8.45
N PHE A 211 -6.17 10.13 8.49
CA PHE A 211 -6.44 11.03 9.62
C PHE A 211 -7.59 12.00 9.31
N GLY A 212 -7.73 12.39 8.05
CA GLY A 212 -8.68 13.43 7.65
C GLY A 212 -8.25 14.80 8.12
N ARG A 213 -8.49 15.08 9.41
CA ARG A 213 -8.11 16.30 10.11
C ARG A 213 -7.68 16.03 11.56
N ASP A 214 -7.53 14.76 11.95
CA ASP A 214 -7.12 14.40 13.30
C ASP A 214 -5.64 14.71 13.54
N VAL A 215 -5.28 14.97 14.80
CA VAL A 215 -3.89 15.16 15.21
C VAL A 215 -3.05 13.89 14.98
N ILE A 216 -1.76 14.08 14.71
CA ILE A 216 -0.76 13.01 14.67
C ILE A 216 -0.09 12.97 16.04
N ASP A 217 -0.26 11.88 16.79
CA ASP A 217 0.42 11.71 18.07
C ASP A 217 1.75 10.94 17.94
N GLU A 218 2.48 10.79 19.05
CA GLU A 218 3.80 10.18 19.07
C GLU A 218 3.82 8.72 18.59
N GLU A 219 2.72 8.00 18.82
CA GLU A 219 2.57 6.61 18.40
C GLU A 219 2.38 6.54 16.89
N ASP A 220 1.50 7.38 16.35
CA ASP A 220 1.30 7.49 14.90
C ASP A 220 2.60 7.90 14.22
N GLU A 221 3.34 8.86 14.78
CA GLU A 221 4.65 9.27 14.25
C GLU A 221 5.61 8.07 14.18
N ARG A 222 5.63 7.21 15.19
CA ARG A 222 6.50 6.02 15.19
C ARG A 222 6.10 5.06 14.06
N GLN A 223 4.82 4.78 13.92
CA GLN A 223 4.30 3.88 12.90
C GLN A 223 4.55 4.44 11.50
N LEU A 224 4.27 5.73 11.28
CA LEU A 224 4.52 6.43 10.01
C LEU A 224 5.99 6.38 9.60
N ARG A 225 6.93 6.57 10.54
CA ARG A 225 8.38 6.45 10.25
C ARG A 225 8.75 5.06 9.76
N ILE A 226 8.19 4.01 10.38
CA ILE A 226 8.45 2.62 9.98
C ILE A 226 7.85 2.36 8.59
N MET A 227 6.57 2.66 8.39
CA MET A 227 5.87 2.44 7.12
C MET A 227 6.54 3.16 5.96
N LEU A 228 6.88 4.46 6.12
CA LEU A 228 7.54 5.23 5.07
C LEU A 228 8.96 4.76 4.79
N LYS A 229 9.71 4.33 5.80
CA LYS A 229 11.05 3.76 5.60
C LYS A 229 11.01 2.48 4.77
N VAL A 230 10.01 1.63 5.01
CA VAL A 230 9.84 0.36 4.29
C VAL A 230 9.52 0.61 2.82
N VAL A 231 8.66 1.60 2.55
CA VAL A 231 8.25 1.96 1.20
C VAL A 231 9.34 2.77 0.45
N PHE A 232 10.01 3.70 1.15
CA PHE A 232 10.99 4.64 0.59
C PHE A 232 12.39 4.44 1.21
N PRO A 233 13.01 3.26 1.07
CA PRO A 233 14.24 2.92 1.79
C PRO A 233 15.43 3.84 1.46
N SER A 234 15.42 4.50 0.30
CA SER A 234 16.51 5.39 -0.13
C SER A 234 16.48 6.78 0.47
N VAL A 235 15.33 7.24 0.99
CA VAL A 235 15.23 8.56 1.65
C VAL A 235 16.08 8.58 2.93
N GLY A 236 16.28 7.41 3.53
CA GLY A 236 17.07 7.24 4.74
C GLY A 236 16.31 7.66 6.00
N GLN A 237 16.66 7.04 7.13
CA GLN A 237 15.93 7.21 8.39
C GLN A 237 15.86 8.68 8.84
N LYS A 238 16.98 9.40 8.74
CA LYS A 238 17.08 10.78 9.23
C LYS A 238 16.11 11.72 8.50
N GLU A 239 15.97 11.56 7.19
CA GLU A 239 15.06 12.40 6.41
C GLU A 239 13.60 11.99 6.61
N ILE A 240 13.30 10.69 6.71
CA ILE A 240 11.96 10.21 7.11
C ILE A 240 11.55 10.78 8.47
N ASP A 241 12.44 10.73 9.47
CA ASP A 241 12.18 11.27 10.80
C ASP A 241 11.91 12.78 10.75
N ARG A 242 12.66 13.52 9.92
CA ARG A 242 12.46 14.95 9.70
C ARG A 242 11.10 15.24 9.06
N ILE A 243 10.75 14.52 7.99
CA ILE A 243 9.48 14.68 7.26
C ILE A 243 8.30 14.44 8.19
N VAL A 244 8.30 13.33 8.94
CA VAL A 244 7.21 12.98 9.87
C VAL A 244 7.08 14.00 10.99
N LYS A 245 8.18 14.38 11.65
CA LYS A 245 8.15 15.40 12.71
C LYS A 245 7.68 16.76 12.21
N ALA A 246 8.15 17.16 11.02
CA ALA A 246 7.73 18.43 10.42
C ALA A 246 6.23 18.42 10.13
N LYS A 247 5.67 17.30 9.67
CA LYS A 247 4.23 17.17 9.44
C LYS A 247 3.44 17.22 10.75
N ALA A 248 3.82 16.42 11.74
CA ALA A 248 3.15 16.39 13.05
C ALA A 248 3.12 17.80 13.70
N LYS A 249 4.25 18.52 13.63
CA LYS A 249 4.33 19.90 14.09
C LYS A 249 3.38 20.83 13.35
N LYS A 250 3.35 20.79 12.01
CA LYS A 250 2.45 21.62 11.20
C LYS A 250 0.97 21.36 11.49
N VAL A 251 0.62 20.09 11.71
CA VAL A 251 -0.74 19.67 12.08
C VAL A 251 -1.10 20.21 13.47
N ALA A 252 -0.20 20.08 14.45
CA ALA A 252 -0.43 20.61 15.79
C ALA A 252 -0.58 22.14 15.83
N GLU A 253 0.09 22.86 14.92
CA GLU A 253 -0.01 24.31 14.78
C GLU A 253 -1.27 24.78 14.03
N GLY A 254 -2.10 23.86 13.50
CA GLY A 254 -3.33 24.18 12.76
C GLY A 254 -3.09 24.73 11.33
N GLY A 255 -1.86 24.75 10.84
CA GLY A 255 -1.49 25.35 9.54
C GLY A 255 -1.87 24.53 8.30
N GLU A 256 -2.59 23.43 8.47
CA GLU A 256 -2.90 22.44 7.41
C GLU A 256 -4.39 22.40 7.03
N GLU A 257 -5.26 23.15 7.72
CA GLU A 257 -6.73 23.10 7.50
C GLU A 257 -7.17 23.63 6.13
N ASP A 258 -6.44 24.60 5.56
CA ASP A 258 -6.73 25.24 4.26
C ASP A 258 -6.09 24.52 3.06
N ARG A 259 -5.21 23.53 3.30
CA ARG A 259 -4.39 22.94 2.24
C ARG A 259 -5.05 21.74 1.55
N PHE A 260 -6.15 21.24 2.09
CA PHE A 260 -6.79 20.02 1.61
C PHE A 260 -8.15 20.33 0.97
N PRO A 261 -8.33 19.98 -0.30
CA PRO A 261 -9.59 20.24 -0.99
C PRO A 261 -10.72 19.45 -0.34
N GLU A 262 -11.82 20.13 -0.02
CA GLU A 262 -13.07 19.42 0.25
C GLU A 262 -13.55 18.74 -1.04
N PRO A 263 -14.10 17.51 -0.94
CA PRO A 263 -14.71 16.85 -2.10
C PRO A 263 -15.71 17.78 -2.75
N LYS A 264 -15.52 18.08 -4.04
CA LYS A 264 -16.39 19.02 -4.73
C LYS A 264 -17.81 18.42 -4.79
N PRO A 265 -18.84 19.14 -4.28
CA PRO A 265 -20.20 18.63 -4.36
C PRO A 265 -20.61 18.51 -5.83
N LEU A 266 -21.40 17.47 -6.14
CA LEU A 266 -21.96 17.28 -7.47
C LEU A 266 -22.70 18.55 -7.92
N SER A 267 -22.58 18.89 -9.21
CA SER A 267 -23.34 20.01 -9.77
C SER A 267 -24.83 19.74 -9.65
N LYS A 268 -25.64 20.79 -9.50
CA LYS A 268 -27.11 20.66 -9.37
C LYS A 268 -27.72 19.88 -10.55
N GLU A 269 -27.13 20.03 -11.73
CA GLU A 269 -27.51 19.31 -12.95
C GLU A 269 -27.20 17.81 -12.87
N ALA A 270 -26.00 17.44 -12.41
CA ALA A 270 -25.62 16.03 -12.21
C ALA A 270 -26.51 15.36 -11.16
N VAL A 271 -26.85 16.07 -10.07
CA VAL A 271 -27.78 15.58 -9.06
C VAL A 271 -29.17 15.35 -9.64
N GLN A 272 -29.70 16.30 -10.43
CA GLN A 272 -31.00 16.15 -11.07
C GLN A 272 -31.04 14.98 -12.06
N LEU A 273 -29.97 14.79 -12.83
CA LEU A 273 -29.87 13.66 -13.75
C LEU A 273 -29.84 12.33 -13.00
N GLN A 274 -29.05 12.21 -11.93
CA GLN A 274 -29.02 11.01 -11.08
C GLN A 274 -30.38 10.72 -10.43
N MET A 275 -31.08 11.75 -9.94
CA MET A 275 -32.43 11.57 -9.38
C MET A 275 -33.42 11.07 -10.44
N LYS A 276 -33.30 11.56 -11.68
CA LYS A 276 -34.14 11.12 -12.79
C LYS A 276 -33.86 9.65 -13.16
N ASP A 277 -32.60 9.25 -13.25
CA ASP A 277 -32.23 7.85 -13.53
C ASP A 277 -32.69 6.90 -12.41
N LEU A 278 -32.58 7.31 -11.15
CA LEU A 278 -33.12 6.53 -10.02
C LEU A 278 -34.65 6.38 -10.09
N GLN A 279 -35.37 7.43 -10.48
CA GLN A 279 -36.82 7.37 -10.68
C GLN A 279 -37.20 6.40 -11.80
N PHE A 280 -36.43 6.36 -12.90
CA PHE A 280 -36.64 5.37 -13.96
C PHE A 280 -36.40 3.94 -13.50
N LEU A 281 -35.35 3.69 -12.72
CA LEU A 281 -35.07 2.35 -12.19
C LEU A 281 -36.15 1.89 -11.21
N GLN A 282 -36.71 2.79 -10.39
CA GLN A 282 -37.82 2.47 -9.49
C GLN A 282 -39.09 2.12 -10.27
N GLN A 283 -39.46 2.91 -11.28
CA GLN A 283 -40.64 2.63 -12.12
C GLN A 283 -40.56 1.28 -12.84
N ASN A 284 -39.35 0.83 -13.20
CA ASN A 284 -39.13 -0.46 -13.85
C ASN A 284 -39.12 -1.66 -12.89
N ASN A 285 -38.96 -1.45 -11.58
CA ASN A 285 -39.04 -2.51 -10.56
C ASN A 285 -40.48 -2.73 -10.05
N ASP A 286 -41.36 -1.74 -10.24
CA ASP A 286 -42.76 -1.76 -9.80
C ASP A 286 -43.74 -2.23 -10.91
N SER A 287 -43.23 -2.75 -12.04
CA SER A 287 -43.99 -3.37 -13.15
C SER A 287 -43.73 -4.86 -13.25
#